data_AF-M3ID32-F1
#
_entry.id   AF-M3ID32-F1
#
_cell.length_a   1.000
_cell.length_b   1.000
_cell.length_c   1.000
_cell.angle_alpha   90.00
_cell.angle_beta   90.00
_cell.angle_gamma   90.00
#
_symmetry.space_group_name_H-M   'P 1'
#
loop_
_entity.id
_entity.type
_entity.pdbx_description
1 polymer ?
#
loop_
_entity_poly.entity_id
_entity_poly.type
_entity_poly.pdbx_seq_one_letter_code
_entity_poly.pdbx_strand_id
1 'polypeptide(L)'
;MNNTTESFKDTLELIRPYLPSGIVRRLANFGESKLQRSQSFEGAVLFFDVVGFTPTTLALAAKGTRGIDALQIVLSNYYTGLLKHLNEWGGAVYQFAGDSVLVSFEKREGETAEEAALRVANCALGISNSIAEYSSNELLGETVNLPARVGLAYGVYQEFILGEQDRFLRAVIAGAPVDQSIAAEKQALGGDIILSSSLWNLLPASKVGENVNSDFFRLIDCEKCENSVPPPSRSTTEERFSDERFFKRCRRFIVPELYQRVTSVHKAFSGDYREVASVFVRIDAPLESHSDSKNFNDFFIYVQSVAASCSGTFVLTDLSDKGGVFSVLFGAPAALENKEALAARFAVRLMEGASNYSAAKNLQIGISTGMAYCGDLGAPFRKDFTAIGEMMNIAARLATLSGYSGILIDFQTKSKLGKNFSFHEVGDVELKGVTGAKKVFQLTSEQKIFRDF
;
A
#
# COMPACT_ATOMS: atom_id res chain seq x y z
N MET A 1 37.63 -6.41 8.27
CA MET A 1 36.37 -6.26 9.03
C MET A 1 35.68 -4.92 8.74
N ASN A 2 36.39 -3.81 8.48
CA ASN A 2 35.74 -2.51 8.20
C ASN A 2 34.95 -2.45 6.88
N ASN A 3 35.46 -3.01 5.77
CA ASN A 3 34.76 -2.91 4.47
C ASN A 3 33.39 -3.64 4.42
N THR A 4 33.22 -4.74 5.16
CA THR A 4 31.97 -5.51 5.16
C THR A 4 30.88 -4.80 5.97
N THR A 5 31.27 -4.20 7.09
CA THR A 5 30.35 -3.43 7.96
C THR A 5 29.92 -2.12 7.30
N GLU A 6 30.83 -1.42 6.59
CA GLU A 6 30.48 -0.26 5.77
C GLU A 6 29.50 -0.64 4.65
N SER A 7 29.74 -1.75 3.94
CA SER A 7 28.82 -2.26 2.90
C SER A 7 27.42 -2.61 3.44
N PHE A 8 27.30 -3.18 4.65
CA PHE A 8 26.00 -3.45 5.25
C PHE A 8 25.26 -2.19 5.67
N LYS A 9 25.98 -1.20 6.20
CA LYS A 9 25.42 0.10 6.58
C LYS A 9 24.85 0.82 5.35
N ASP A 10 25.62 0.89 4.27
CA ASP A 10 25.19 1.52 3.02
C ASP A 10 23.96 0.82 2.45
N THR A 11 23.94 -0.51 2.46
CA THR A 11 22.79 -1.29 1.97
C THR A 11 21.56 -1.08 2.86
N LEU A 12 21.74 -1.02 4.18
CA LEU A 12 20.66 -0.80 5.13
C LEU A 12 19.99 0.55 4.92
N GLU A 13 20.77 1.61 4.66
CA GLU A 13 20.25 2.94 4.34
C GLU A 13 19.37 2.93 3.09
N LEU A 14 19.67 2.07 2.12
CA LEU A 14 18.89 1.93 0.89
C LEU A 14 17.58 1.14 1.07
N ILE A 15 17.56 0.12 1.93
CA ILE A 15 16.38 -0.75 2.11
C ILE A 15 15.44 -0.29 3.22
N ARG A 16 15.95 0.38 4.26
CA ARG A 16 15.15 0.83 5.42
C ARG A 16 13.92 1.67 5.03
N PRO A 17 13.97 2.56 4.01
CA PRO A 17 12.80 3.33 3.60
C PRO A 17 11.59 2.47 3.17
N TYR A 18 11.78 1.21 2.79
CA TYR A 18 10.69 0.30 2.42
C TYR A 18 10.01 -0.37 3.62
N LEU A 19 10.45 -0.07 4.86
CA LEU A 19 9.91 -0.66 6.07
C LEU A 19 9.14 0.38 6.90
N PRO A 20 8.02 0.00 7.54
CA PRO A 20 7.37 0.84 8.54
C PRO A 20 8.33 1.13 9.71
N SER A 21 8.34 2.37 10.21
CA SER A 21 9.25 2.79 11.28
C SER A 21 9.02 2.01 12.60
N GLY A 22 7.78 1.61 12.89
CA GLY A 22 7.45 0.74 14.03
C GLY A 22 8.16 -0.62 13.96
N ILE A 23 8.18 -1.24 12.77
CA ILE A 23 8.89 -2.49 12.52
C ILE A 23 10.40 -2.30 12.71
N VAL A 24 10.97 -1.26 12.09
CA VAL A 24 12.42 -0.96 12.22
C VAL A 24 12.81 -0.81 13.70
N ARG A 25 12.00 -0.11 14.50
CA ARG A 25 12.23 0.06 15.94
C ARG A 25 12.21 -1.26 16.70
N ARG A 26 11.21 -2.12 16.47
CA ARG A 26 11.12 -3.46 17.09
C ARG A 26 12.27 -4.36 16.66
N LEU A 27 12.65 -4.33 15.38
CA LEU A 27 13.79 -5.11 14.88
C LEU A 27 15.12 -4.67 15.53
N ALA A 28 15.25 -3.41 15.95
CA ALA A 28 16.47 -2.87 16.58
C ALA A 28 16.61 -3.25 18.08
N ASN A 29 15.57 -3.83 18.69
CA ASN A 29 15.64 -4.29 20.08
C ASN A 29 16.30 -5.69 20.14
N PHE A 30 17.54 -5.74 20.66
CA PHE A 30 18.37 -6.95 20.73
C PHE A 30 17.86 -8.04 21.68
N GLY A 31 17.00 -7.68 22.64
CA GLY A 31 16.44 -8.61 23.63
C GLY A 31 15.41 -9.58 23.05
N GLU A 32 14.82 -9.28 21.90
CA GLU A 32 13.86 -10.15 21.24
C GLU A 32 14.54 -11.07 20.23
N SER A 33 14.62 -12.36 20.57
CA SER A 33 15.18 -13.37 19.67
C SER A 33 14.26 -13.72 18.49
N LYS A 34 12.95 -13.43 18.59
CA LYS A 34 11.93 -13.74 17.59
C LYS A 34 10.97 -12.57 17.43
N LEU A 35 10.75 -12.14 16.19
CA LEU A 35 9.66 -11.25 15.85
C LEU A 35 8.34 -12.01 16.03
N GLN A 36 7.41 -11.48 16.81
CA GLN A 36 6.10 -12.09 17.00
C GLN A 36 5.31 -12.07 15.68
N ARG A 37 4.53 -13.12 15.42
CA ARG A 37 3.69 -13.21 14.21
C ARG A 37 2.47 -12.32 14.27
N SER A 38 1.98 -12.07 15.48
CA SER A 38 0.84 -11.20 15.77
C SER A 38 1.15 -10.44 17.06
N GLN A 39 0.84 -9.15 17.11
CA GLN A 39 0.97 -8.33 18.31
C GLN A 39 -0.16 -7.31 18.39
N SER A 40 -0.66 -7.08 19.60
CA SER A 40 -1.73 -6.11 19.87
C SER A 40 -1.15 -4.75 20.21
N PHE A 41 -1.74 -3.69 19.65
CA PHE A 41 -1.40 -2.31 19.93
C PHE A 41 -2.66 -1.51 20.24
N GLU A 42 -2.55 -0.57 21.18
CA GLU A 42 -3.57 0.45 21.43
C GLU A 42 -3.07 1.76 20.82
N GLY A 43 -3.96 2.50 20.14
CA GLY A 43 -3.58 3.77 19.53
C GLY A 43 -4.59 4.25 18.50
N ALA A 44 -4.18 5.25 17.72
CA ALA A 44 -4.98 5.76 16.62
C ALA A 44 -4.51 5.21 15.27
N VAL A 45 -5.45 5.05 14.35
CA VAL A 45 -5.17 4.76 12.94
C VAL A 45 -5.69 5.92 12.11
N LEU A 46 -4.83 6.40 11.21
CA LEU A 46 -5.14 7.44 10.23
C LEU A 46 -5.11 6.83 8.84
N PHE A 47 -6.21 6.96 8.13
CA PHE A 47 -6.29 6.69 6.69
C PHE A 47 -6.35 8.03 5.95
N PHE A 48 -5.42 8.21 5.02
CA PHE A 48 -5.26 9.42 4.24
C PHE A 48 -5.46 9.08 2.77
N ASP A 49 -6.21 9.88 2.05
CA ASP A 49 -6.37 9.77 0.60
C ASP A 49 -6.28 11.14 -0.08
N VAL A 50 -5.81 11.17 -1.32
CA VAL A 50 -5.66 12.41 -2.09
C VAL A 50 -6.73 12.50 -3.18
N VAL A 51 -7.59 13.51 -3.08
CA VAL A 51 -8.62 13.74 -4.11
C VAL A 51 -7.99 14.20 -5.41
N GLY A 52 -8.43 13.61 -6.52
CA GLY A 52 -8.04 14.05 -7.87
C GLY A 52 -6.64 13.61 -8.29
N PHE A 53 -5.89 12.95 -7.41
CA PHE A 53 -4.52 12.53 -7.66
C PHE A 53 -4.39 11.61 -8.88
N THR A 54 -5.21 10.56 -8.94
CA THR A 54 -5.13 9.61 -10.05
C THR A 54 -5.48 10.26 -11.40
N PRO A 55 -6.60 11.00 -11.55
CA PRO A 55 -6.87 11.78 -12.76
C PRO A 55 -5.73 12.72 -13.18
N THR A 56 -5.17 13.50 -12.23
CA THR A 56 -4.03 14.40 -12.50
C THR A 56 -2.81 13.61 -12.97
N THR A 57 -2.52 12.48 -12.33
CA THR A 57 -1.38 11.63 -12.69
C THR A 57 -1.53 11.08 -14.10
N LEU A 58 -2.73 10.63 -14.49
CA LEU A 58 -3.01 10.15 -15.85
C LEU A 58 -2.87 11.27 -16.89
N ALA A 59 -3.35 12.48 -16.57
CA ALA A 59 -3.23 13.64 -17.45
C ALA A 59 -1.76 14.05 -17.66
N LEU A 60 -0.95 14.04 -16.59
CA LEU A 60 0.49 14.30 -16.69
C LEU A 60 1.21 13.20 -17.46
N ALA A 61 0.93 11.92 -17.17
CA ALA A 61 1.55 10.80 -17.87
C ALA A 61 1.28 10.83 -19.39
N ALA A 62 0.11 11.29 -19.81
CA ALA A 62 -0.23 11.46 -21.23
C ALA A 62 0.64 12.52 -21.95
N LYS A 63 1.31 13.42 -21.22
CA LYS A 63 2.23 14.44 -21.78
C LYS A 63 3.64 13.89 -22.07
N GLY A 64 3.84 12.58 -21.99
CA GLY A 64 5.11 11.92 -22.31
C GLY A 64 6.19 12.14 -21.24
N THR A 65 7.47 12.13 -21.65
CA THR A 65 8.63 12.17 -20.73
C THR A 65 8.62 13.37 -19.77
N ARG A 66 8.30 14.56 -20.27
CA ARG A 66 8.17 15.77 -19.42
C ARG A 66 7.06 15.65 -18.37
N GLY A 67 5.99 14.96 -18.71
CA GLY A 67 4.89 14.68 -17.80
C GLY A 67 5.27 13.70 -16.69
N ILE A 68 6.14 12.74 -17.00
CA ILE A 68 6.67 11.76 -16.05
C ILE A 68 7.62 12.43 -15.05
N ASP A 69 8.53 13.29 -15.53
CA ASP A 69 9.44 14.04 -14.66
C ASP A 69 8.65 14.97 -13.72
N ALA A 70 7.67 15.69 -14.27
CA ALA A 70 6.78 16.56 -13.51
C ALA A 70 5.99 15.77 -12.45
N LEU A 71 5.42 14.62 -12.83
CA LEU A 71 4.74 13.72 -11.91
C LEU A 71 5.65 13.33 -10.75
N GLN A 72 6.85 12.82 -11.03
CA GLN A 72 7.77 12.38 -9.98
C GLN A 72 8.09 13.50 -8.97
N ILE A 73 8.34 14.72 -9.45
CA ILE A 73 8.65 15.87 -8.58
C ILE A 73 7.47 16.19 -7.65
N VAL A 74 6.27 16.23 -8.19
CA VAL A 74 5.05 16.57 -7.42
C VAL A 74 4.77 15.51 -6.38
N LEU A 75 4.80 14.24 -6.78
CA LEU A 75 4.58 13.12 -5.89
C LEU A 75 5.61 13.12 -4.77
N SER A 76 6.89 13.23 -5.12
CA SER A 76 7.97 13.25 -4.15
C SER A 76 7.81 14.40 -3.15
N ASN A 77 7.52 15.61 -3.61
CA ASN A 77 7.38 16.77 -2.73
C ASN A 77 6.16 16.67 -1.82
N TYR A 78 5.00 16.31 -2.38
CA TYR A 78 3.75 16.14 -1.65
C TYR A 78 3.88 15.09 -0.55
N TYR A 79 4.35 13.89 -0.90
CA TYR A 79 4.55 12.82 0.08
C TYR A 79 5.68 13.14 1.06
N THR A 80 6.73 13.86 0.65
CA THR A 80 7.79 14.25 1.58
C THR A 80 7.26 15.18 2.67
N GLY A 81 6.47 16.20 2.31
CA GLY A 81 5.82 17.09 3.28
C GLY A 81 4.89 16.33 4.22
N LEU A 82 4.00 15.51 3.66
CA LEU A 82 3.06 14.70 4.42
C LEU A 82 3.76 13.73 5.37
N LEU A 83 4.67 12.90 4.87
CA LEU A 83 5.32 11.85 5.65
C LEU A 83 6.25 12.43 6.71
N LYS A 84 6.88 13.58 6.44
CA LYS A 84 7.69 14.29 7.43
C LYS A 84 6.82 14.72 8.61
N HIS A 85 5.70 15.37 8.32
CA HIS A 85 4.73 15.79 9.33
C HIS A 85 4.22 14.59 10.14
N LEU A 86 3.71 13.55 9.49
CA LEU A 86 3.20 12.36 10.19
C LEU A 86 4.25 11.72 11.10
N ASN A 87 5.51 11.65 10.64
CA ASN A 87 6.61 11.10 11.42
C ASN A 87 7.00 11.97 12.63
N GLU A 88 6.95 13.30 12.52
CA GLU A 88 7.18 14.24 13.63
C GLU A 88 6.15 14.08 14.76
N TRP A 89 4.94 13.64 14.43
CA TRP A 89 3.88 13.33 15.38
C TRP A 89 3.90 11.87 15.88
N GLY A 90 4.90 11.09 15.47
CA GLY A 90 5.11 9.69 15.86
C GLY A 90 4.32 8.66 15.05
N GLY A 91 3.82 9.04 13.88
CA GLY A 91 3.12 8.13 12.96
C GLY A 91 4.08 7.17 12.26
N ALA A 92 3.68 5.90 12.19
CA ALA A 92 4.33 4.86 11.42
C ALA A 92 3.49 4.51 10.19
N VAL A 93 4.03 4.73 9.00
CA VAL A 93 3.33 4.44 7.73
C VAL A 93 3.49 2.97 7.38
N TYR A 94 2.38 2.24 7.39
CA TYR A 94 2.34 0.80 7.12
C TYR A 94 2.17 0.50 5.64
N GLN A 95 1.34 1.26 4.94
CA GLN A 95 0.92 0.92 3.58
C GLN A 95 0.74 2.17 2.74
N PHE A 96 1.19 2.08 1.49
CA PHE A 96 0.80 2.96 0.39
C PHE A 96 -0.07 2.14 -0.57
N ALA A 97 -1.31 2.55 -0.80
CA ALA A 97 -2.23 1.90 -1.74
C ALA A 97 -2.69 2.91 -2.78
N GLY A 98 -1.96 2.97 -3.89
CA GLY A 98 -2.14 4.03 -4.88
C GLY A 98 -1.79 5.39 -4.28
N ASP A 99 -2.78 6.25 -4.17
CA ASP A 99 -2.77 7.59 -3.58
C ASP A 99 -3.11 7.64 -2.09
N SER A 100 -3.46 6.50 -1.49
CA SER A 100 -3.82 6.41 -0.09
C SER A 100 -2.67 5.93 0.80
N VAL A 101 -2.67 6.38 2.06
CA VAL A 101 -1.68 6.04 3.08
C VAL A 101 -2.39 5.58 4.35
N LEU A 102 -1.96 4.42 4.87
CA LEU A 102 -2.40 3.90 6.16
C LEU A 102 -1.31 4.11 7.21
N VAL A 103 -1.65 4.81 8.29
CA VAL A 103 -0.70 5.22 9.33
C VAL A 103 -1.18 4.81 10.70
N SER A 104 -0.26 4.25 11.47
CA SER A 104 -0.45 3.81 12.85
C SER A 104 0.21 4.80 13.80
N PHE A 105 -0.53 5.25 14.80
CA PHE A 105 -0.04 6.05 15.92
C PHE A 105 -0.22 5.25 17.22
N GLU A 106 0.79 4.43 17.54
CA GLU A 106 0.82 3.65 18.78
C GLU A 106 0.73 4.59 20.00
N LYS A 107 -0.08 4.21 21.00
CA LYS A 107 -0.12 4.85 22.31
C LYS A 107 1.22 4.63 23.00
N ARG A 108 1.80 5.70 23.54
CA ARG A 108 3.14 5.66 24.14
C ARG A 108 3.07 5.18 25.59
N GLU A 109 4.21 4.73 26.09
CA GLU A 109 4.35 4.42 27.52
C GLU A 109 4.12 5.70 28.35
N GLY A 110 3.24 5.62 29.34
CA GLY A 110 2.84 6.77 30.17
C GLY A 110 1.81 7.73 29.54
N GLU A 111 1.46 7.55 28.27
CA GLU A 111 0.43 8.35 27.57
C GLU A 111 -0.96 7.74 27.82
N THR A 112 -1.91 8.58 28.22
CA THR A 112 -3.33 8.21 28.33
C THR A 112 -3.99 8.10 26.94
N ALA A 113 -5.17 7.48 26.87
CA ALA A 113 -5.88 7.34 25.60
C ALA A 113 -6.30 8.72 25.04
N GLU A 114 -6.71 9.61 25.94
CA GLU A 114 -7.11 11.00 25.66
C GLU A 114 -5.93 11.83 25.14
N GLU A 115 -4.75 11.73 25.76
CA GLU A 115 -3.54 12.42 25.28
C GLU A 115 -3.12 11.91 23.90
N ALA A 116 -3.15 10.59 23.68
CA ALA A 116 -2.84 10.00 22.38
C ALA A 116 -3.84 10.45 21.29
N ALA A 117 -5.14 10.46 21.61
CA ALA A 117 -6.18 10.92 20.71
C ALA A 117 -6.00 12.41 20.37
N LEU A 118 -5.75 13.25 21.37
CA LEU A 118 -5.51 14.69 21.19
C LEU A 118 -4.27 14.96 20.32
N ARG A 119 -3.18 14.23 20.56
CA ARG A 119 -1.96 14.31 19.75
C ARG A 119 -2.23 13.99 18.28
N VAL A 120 -2.99 12.94 18.01
CA VAL A 120 -3.27 12.52 16.63
C VAL A 120 -4.28 13.45 15.94
N ALA A 121 -5.25 14.00 16.68
CA ALA A 121 -6.15 15.04 16.15
C ALA A 121 -5.38 16.32 15.77
N ASN A 122 -4.45 16.77 16.63
CA ASN A 122 -3.58 17.90 16.33
C ASN A 122 -2.66 17.61 15.12
N CYS A 123 -2.14 16.38 15.01
CA CYS A 123 -1.42 15.95 13.81
C CYS A 123 -2.28 16.12 12.56
N ALA A 124 -3.52 15.61 12.56
CA ALA A 124 -4.40 15.71 11.40
C ALA A 124 -4.74 17.16 11.03
N LEU A 125 -5.05 18.01 12.00
CA LEU A 125 -5.29 19.46 11.78
C LEU A 125 -4.09 20.16 11.15
N GLY A 126 -2.86 19.68 11.42
CA GLY A 126 -1.64 20.21 10.83
C GLY A 126 -1.35 19.74 9.40
N ILE A 127 -1.99 18.66 8.91
CA ILE A 127 -1.66 18.05 7.60
C ILE A 127 -1.83 19.07 6.47
N SER A 128 -2.98 19.75 6.41
CA SER A 128 -3.30 20.69 5.34
C SER A 128 -2.28 21.83 5.24
N ASN A 129 -1.79 22.33 6.36
CA ASN A 129 -0.73 23.35 6.40
C ASN A 129 0.61 22.79 5.89
N SER A 130 0.96 21.57 6.30
CA SER A 130 2.22 20.92 5.93
C SER A 130 2.30 20.55 4.44
N ILE A 131 1.16 20.37 3.78
CA ILE A 131 1.10 20.09 2.33
C ILE A 131 0.71 21.32 1.49
N ALA A 132 0.36 22.45 2.11
CA ALA A 132 -0.14 23.64 1.41
C ALA A 132 0.85 24.13 0.33
N GLU A 133 2.14 24.21 0.67
CA GLU A 133 3.22 24.62 -0.25
C GLU A 133 3.37 23.68 -1.45
N TYR A 134 2.92 22.43 -1.34
CA TYR A 134 3.01 21.40 -2.38
C TYR A 134 1.68 21.16 -3.10
N SER A 135 0.58 21.66 -2.54
CA SER A 135 -0.79 21.46 -3.00
C SER A 135 -1.19 22.36 -4.16
N SER A 136 -0.47 23.47 -4.40
CA SER A 136 -0.74 24.43 -5.47
C SER A 136 0.51 24.61 -6.34
N ASN A 137 0.72 23.69 -7.27
CA ASN A 137 1.80 23.79 -8.25
C ASN A 137 1.21 24.02 -9.64
N GLU A 138 1.74 25.00 -10.37
CA GLU A 138 1.59 25.04 -11.83
C GLU A 138 2.50 23.98 -12.45
N LEU A 139 1.90 22.93 -12.97
CA LEU A 139 2.61 21.84 -13.61
C LEU A 139 2.29 21.82 -15.07
N LEU A 140 3.29 22.16 -15.89
CA LEU A 140 3.14 22.22 -17.34
C LEU A 140 1.93 23.08 -17.77
N GLY A 141 1.71 24.21 -17.06
CA GLY A 141 0.61 25.15 -17.33
C GLY A 141 -0.74 24.78 -16.72
N GLU A 142 -0.82 23.75 -15.87
CA GLU A 142 -2.05 23.38 -15.16
C GLU A 142 -1.90 23.60 -13.66
N THR A 143 -2.84 24.32 -13.06
CA THR A 143 -2.95 24.40 -11.59
C THR A 143 -3.50 23.09 -11.07
N VAL A 144 -2.67 22.37 -10.33
CA VAL A 144 -3.07 21.13 -9.65
C VAL A 144 -3.45 21.48 -8.22
N ASN A 145 -4.66 21.10 -7.78
CA ASN A 145 -5.11 21.18 -6.38
C ASN A 145 -5.43 19.77 -5.88
N LEU A 146 -4.76 19.33 -4.82
CA LEU A 146 -4.81 17.96 -4.29
C LEU A 146 -5.24 17.96 -2.81
N PRO A 147 -6.53 18.25 -2.53
CA PRO A 147 -6.99 18.28 -1.16
C PRO A 147 -6.98 16.86 -0.57
N ALA A 148 -6.62 16.78 0.71
CA ALA A 148 -6.57 15.55 1.47
C ALA A 148 -7.96 15.15 1.98
N ARG A 149 -8.22 13.86 2.09
CA ARG A 149 -9.31 13.28 2.87
C ARG A 149 -8.70 12.49 4.00
N VAL A 150 -9.09 12.79 5.23
CA VAL A 150 -8.51 12.15 6.41
C VAL A 150 -9.61 11.47 7.20
N GLY A 151 -9.44 10.17 7.41
CA GLY A 151 -10.24 9.36 8.31
C GLY A 151 -9.43 8.88 9.50
N LEU A 152 -10.01 8.94 10.69
CA LEU A 152 -9.30 8.68 11.93
C LEU A 152 -10.15 7.84 12.87
N ALA A 153 -9.52 6.87 13.54
CA ALA A 153 -10.16 6.11 14.60
C ALA A 153 -9.17 5.73 15.70
N TYR A 154 -9.68 5.46 16.90
CA TYR A 154 -8.89 5.05 18.06
C TYR A 154 -9.36 3.70 18.58
N GLY A 155 -8.43 2.87 19.05
CA GLY A 155 -8.72 1.65 19.77
C GLY A 155 -7.58 0.65 19.74
N VAL A 156 -7.91 -0.62 19.94
CA VAL A 156 -6.96 -1.73 19.86
C VAL A 156 -6.99 -2.34 18.46
N TYR A 157 -5.82 -2.49 17.84
CA TYR A 157 -5.61 -3.14 16.55
C TYR A 157 -4.48 -4.17 16.64
N GLN A 158 -4.41 -5.06 15.66
CA GLN A 158 -3.38 -6.10 15.56
C GLN A 158 -2.40 -5.75 14.45
N GLU A 159 -1.11 -5.97 14.71
CA GLU A 159 -0.08 -6.11 13.69
C GLU A 159 0.13 -7.59 13.39
N PHE A 160 0.20 -7.93 12.10
CA PHE A 160 0.56 -9.25 11.62
C PHE A 160 1.83 -9.21 10.78
N ILE A 161 2.67 -10.22 10.95
CA ILE A 161 3.85 -10.45 10.11
C ILE A 161 3.58 -11.65 9.20
N LEU A 162 3.20 -11.35 7.97
CA LEU A 162 2.92 -12.32 6.91
C LEU A 162 4.21 -12.83 6.26
N GLY A 163 4.18 -14.04 5.70
CA GLY A 163 5.29 -14.70 5.01
C GLY A 163 5.94 -15.83 5.83
N GLU A 164 7.11 -16.30 5.40
CA GLU A 164 7.85 -17.38 6.07
C GLU A 164 9.36 -17.15 6.13
N GLN A 165 10.14 -18.14 6.58
CA GLN A 165 11.60 -17.99 6.77
C GLN A 165 12.34 -17.70 5.46
N ASP A 166 12.00 -18.42 4.40
CA ASP A 166 12.69 -18.37 3.11
C ASP A 166 12.02 -17.43 2.09
N ARG A 167 11.07 -16.61 2.55
CA ARG A 167 10.36 -15.61 1.73
C ARG A 167 10.45 -14.23 2.35
N PHE A 168 10.07 -13.23 1.56
CA PHE A 168 9.91 -11.89 2.12
C PHE A 168 8.72 -11.88 3.11
N LEU A 169 8.87 -11.06 4.14
CA LEU A 169 7.88 -10.79 5.16
C LEU A 169 7.15 -9.50 4.82
N ARG A 170 5.87 -9.43 5.18
CA ARG A 170 5.07 -8.20 5.09
C ARG A 170 4.45 -7.90 6.44
N ALA A 171 4.70 -6.70 6.96
CA ALA A 171 4.00 -6.20 8.12
C ALA A 171 2.70 -5.53 7.66
N VAL A 172 1.59 -5.88 8.30
CA VAL A 172 0.27 -5.33 8.03
C VAL A 172 -0.47 -5.10 9.35
N ILE A 173 -1.42 -4.18 9.36
CA ILE A 173 -2.29 -3.94 10.51
C ILE A 173 -3.75 -4.19 10.14
N ALA A 174 -4.54 -4.68 11.09
CA ALA A 174 -5.98 -4.88 10.93
C ALA A 174 -6.72 -4.75 12.27
N GLY A 175 -8.04 -4.60 12.19
CA GLY A 175 -8.93 -4.47 13.33
C GLY A 175 -9.82 -3.23 13.24
N ALA A 176 -10.73 -3.10 14.20
CA ALA A 176 -11.78 -2.07 14.16
C ALA A 176 -11.26 -0.63 13.92
N PRO A 177 -10.14 -0.16 14.51
CA PRO A 177 -9.61 1.16 14.19
C PRO A 177 -9.20 1.33 12.72
N VAL A 178 -8.69 0.29 12.06
CA VAL A 178 -8.35 0.33 10.63
C VAL A 178 -9.64 0.50 9.82
N ASP A 179 -10.63 -0.36 10.04
CA ASP A 179 -11.91 -0.34 9.32
C ASP A 179 -12.66 0.99 9.53
N GLN A 180 -12.71 1.49 10.77
CA GLN A 180 -13.37 2.74 11.12
C GLN A 180 -12.65 3.95 10.50
N SER A 181 -11.32 3.96 10.44
CA SER A 181 -10.57 5.04 9.81
C SER A 181 -10.85 5.13 8.29
N ILE A 182 -10.95 3.98 7.61
CA ILE A 182 -11.30 3.90 6.19
C ILE A 182 -12.77 4.32 5.99
N ALA A 183 -13.67 3.87 6.86
CA ALA A 183 -15.07 4.25 6.79
C ALA A 183 -15.29 5.75 7.04
N ALA A 184 -14.51 6.35 7.94
CA ALA A 184 -14.48 7.78 8.21
C ALA A 184 -14.00 8.59 6.99
N GLU A 185 -12.89 8.17 6.36
CA GLU A 185 -12.37 8.83 5.15
C GLU A 185 -13.41 8.84 4.01
N LYS A 186 -14.21 7.79 3.87
CA LYS A 186 -15.26 7.76 2.84
C LYS A 186 -16.38 8.79 3.05
N GLN A 187 -16.55 9.30 4.27
CA GLN A 187 -17.47 10.40 4.56
C GLN A 187 -16.84 11.78 4.28
N ALA A 188 -15.52 11.84 4.11
CA ALA A 188 -14.78 13.08 3.95
C ALA A 188 -14.91 13.65 2.54
N LEU A 189 -15.13 14.97 2.46
CA LEU A 189 -14.87 15.75 1.25
C LEU A 189 -13.42 16.24 1.25
N GLY A 190 -12.96 16.81 0.13
CA GLY A 190 -11.60 17.35 0.04
C GLY A 190 -11.35 18.43 1.09
N GLY A 191 -10.38 18.19 1.99
CA GLY A 191 -10.01 19.03 3.12
C GLY A 191 -10.60 18.58 4.47
N ASP A 192 -11.54 17.62 4.48
CA ASP A 192 -12.18 17.16 5.70
C ASP A 192 -11.29 16.23 6.52
N ILE A 193 -11.43 16.35 7.84
CA ILE A 193 -10.91 15.40 8.83
C ILE A 193 -12.12 14.79 9.54
N ILE A 194 -12.37 13.51 9.29
CA ILE A 194 -13.49 12.76 9.87
C ILE A 194 -12.96 11.80 10.92
N LEU A 195 -13.53 11.88 12.13
CA LEU A 195 -13.22 11.03 13.26
C LEU A 195 -14.33 10.00 13.46
N SER A 196 -13.97 8.76 13.78
CA SER A 196 -14.91 7.81 14.37
C SER A 196 -15.38 8.28 15.75
N SER A 197 -16.53 7.79 16.18
CA SER A 197 -17.05 7.99 17.53
C SER A 197 -16.05 7.58 18.63
N SER A 198 -15.26 6.52 18.38
CA SER A 198 -14.25 6.05 19.34
C SER A 198 -13.13 7.05 19.60
N LEU A 199 -12.72 7.82 18.59
CA LEU A 199 -11.73 8.88 18.77
C LEU A 199 -12.39 10.19 19.23
N TRP A 200 -13.53 10.56 18.65
CA TRP A 200 -14.26 11.79 18.99
C TRP A 200 -14.56 11.90 20.49
N ASN A 201 -14.93 10.78 21.11
CA ASN A 201 -15.29 10.73 22.53
C ASN A 201 -14.09 10.88 23.48
N LEU A 202 -12.86 10.61 23.01
CA LEU A 202 -11.63 10.80 23.79
C LEU A 202 -11.12 12.24 23.76
N LEU A 203 -11.56 13.03 22.76
CA LEU A 203 -11.13 14.42 22.64
C LEU A 203 -11.80 15.31 23.71
N PRO A 204 -11.10 16.36 24.18
CA PRO A 204 -11.59 17.23 25.24
C PRO A 204 -12.91 17.93 24.88
N ALA A 205 -13.59 18.48 25.88
CA ALA A 205 -14.85 19.20 25.69
C ALA A 205 -14.69 20.48 24.83
N SER A 206 -13.46 21.00 24.73
CA SER A 206 -13.06 22.15 23.90
C SER A 206 -13.03 21.86 22.40
N LYS A 207 -13.23 20.61 21.96
CA LYS A 207 -13.29 20.26 20.53
C LYS A 207 -14.43 20.98 19.81
N VAL A 208 -14.16 21.39 18.57
CA VAL A 208 -15.11 22.02 17.67
C VAL A 208 -15.27 21.14 16.44
N GLY A 209 -16.51 20.86 16.07
CA GLY A 209 -16.81 20.03 14.91
C GLY A 209 -18.30 19.77 14.73
N GLU A 210 -18.62 18.98 13.72
CA GLU A 210 -19.99 18.73 13.28
C GLU A 210 -20.28 17.23 13.28
N ASN A 211 -21.51 16.85 13.63
CA ASN A 211 -21.96 15.48 13.44
C ASN A 211 -22.21 15.22 11.95
N VAL A 212 -21.58 14.18 11.39
CA VAL A 212 -21.86 13.72 10.03
C VAL A 212 -22.97 12.67 10.07
N ASN A 213 -22.86 11.71 10.99
CA ASN A 213 -23.89 10.73 11.33
C ASN A 213 -23.63 10.13 12.73
N SER A 214 -24.33 9.06 13.11
CA SER A 214 -24.20 8.42 14.43
C SER A 214 -22.77 8.01 14.80
N ASP A 215 -21.95 7.67 13.82
CA ASP A 215 -20.65 7.03 14.03
C ASP A 215 -19.47 7.94 13.64
N PHE A 216 -19.72 9.03 12.92
CA PHE A 216 -18.68 9.89 12.35
C PHE A 216 -18.91 11.38 12.59
N PHE A 217 -17.82 12.08 12.88
CA PHE A 217 -17.80 13.50 13.24
C PHE A 217 -16.71 14.23 12.46
N ARG A 218 -17.03 15.39 11.88
CA ARG A 218 -16.05 16.26 11.25
C ARG A 218 -15.34 17.08 12.32
N LEU A 219 -14.02 16.99 12.40
CA LEU A 219 -13.19 17.83 13.26
C LEU A 219 -12.87 19.15 12.55
N ILE A 220 -13.13 20.27 13.22
CA ILE A 220 -12.77 21.61 12.74
C ILE A 220 -11.58 22.15 13.53
N ASP A 221 -11.61 22.02 14.86
CA ASP A 221 -10.52 22.46 15.73
C ASP A 221 -10.57 21.69 17.07
N CYS A 222 -9.46 21.68 17.80
CA CYS A 222 -9.42 21.20 19.17
C CYS A 222 -8.31 21.89 19.96
N GLU A 223 -8.26 21.63 21.26
CA GLU A 223 -7.18 22.11 22.11
C GLU A 223 -5.81 21.76 21.51
N LYS A 224 -4.92 22.76 21.50
CA LYS A 224 -3.57 22.58 20.98
C LYS A 224 -2.73 21.87 22.02
N CYS A 225 -2.17 20.73 21.67
CA CYS A 225 -1.08 20.14 22.44
C CYS A 225 0.24 20.67 21.88
N GLU A 226 1.15 21.13 22.76
CA GLU A 226 2.53 21.36 22.35
C GLU A 226 3.10 20.04 21.83
N ASN A 227 3.70 20.07 20.63
CA ASN A 227 4.52 18.97 20.18
C ASN A 227 5.84 18.98 20.97
N SER A 228 5.79 18.63 22.26
CA SER A 228 6.94 18.50 23.15
C SER A 228 7.79 17.26 22.83
N VAL A 229 7.48 16.59 21.71
CA VAL A 229 7.98 15.28 21.38
C VAL A 229 9.20 15.45 20.47
N PRO A 230 10.41 15.09 20.92
CA PRO A 230 11.50 14.93 19.99
C PRO A 230 11.09 13.84 18.99
N PRO A 231 11.23 14.06 17.66
CA PRO A 231 11.07 12.99 16.69
C PRO A 231 11.93 11.80 17.16
N PRO A 232 11.45 10.55 17.04
CA PRO A 232 12.18 9.39 17.56
C PRO A 232 13.65 9.50 17.13
N SER A 233 14.55 9.61 18.11
CA SER A 233 15.90 10.06 17.83
C SER A 233 16.56 9.04 16.89
N ARG A 234 17.04 9.53 15.73
CA ARG A 234 17.87 8.71 14.83
C ARG A 234 19.10 8.16 15.58
N SER A 235 19.59 8.92 16.57
CA SER A 235 20.87 8.72 17.25
C SER A 235 20.96 7.49 18.15
N THR A 236 19.93 7.07 18.89
CA THR A 236 20.01 5.82 19.69
C THR A 236 20.00 4.55 18.83
N THR A 237 19.70 4.71 17.54
CA THR A 237 19.57 3.64 16.57
C THR A 237 20.81 3.52 15.68
N GLU A 238 21.54 4.64 15.45
CA GLU A 238 22.78 4.69 14.65
C GLU A 238 23.91 3.80 15.18
N GLU A 239 24.10 3.71 16.50
CA GLU A 239 25.07 2.77 17.09
C GLU A 239 24.62 1.30 16.97
N ARG A 240 23.32 1.03 16.80
CA ARG A 240 22.72 -0.32 16.73
C ARG A 240 22.62 -0.86 15.29
N PHE A 241 22.87 -0.01 14.29
CA PHE A 241 22.70 -0.33 12.86
C PHE A 241 23.90 -1.01 12.21
N SER A 242 25.01 -1.21 12.94
CA SER A 242 26.20 -1.92 12.45
C SER A 242 26.14 -3.44 12.63
N ASP A 243 25.06 -3.98 13.20
CA ASP A 243 24.88 -5.42 13.41
C ASP A 243 24.34 -6.14 12.15
N GLU A 244 25.09 -7.13 11.68
CA GLU A 244 24.71 -8.05 10.60
C GLU A 244 23.35 -8.72 10.87
N ARG A 245 23.04 -9.03 12.13
CA ARG A 245 21.76 -9.64 12.51
C ARG A 245 20.58 -8.68 12.27
N PHE A 246 20.75 -7.41 12.59
CA PHE A 246 19.73 -6.39 12.33
C PHE A 246 19.50 -6.24 10.82
N PHE A 247 20.58 -6.13 10.03
CA PHE A 247 20.52 -6.08 8.57
C PHE A 247 19.77 -7.27 7.98
N LYS A 248 20.13 -8.50 8.37
CA LYS A 248 19.47 -9.73 7.90
C LYS A 248 17.98 -9.75 8.23
N ARG A 249 17.57 -9.21 9.37
CA ARG A 249 16.14 -9.09 9.74
C ARG A 249 15.41 -8.08 8.85
N CYS A 250 15.98 -6.89 8.64
CA CYS A 250 15.38 -5.85 7.79
C CYS A 250 15.28 -6.28 6.33
N ARG A 251 16.31 -6.96 5.79
CA ARG A 251 16.33 -7.49 4.41
C ARG A 251 15.14 -8.40 4.12
N ARG A 252 14.57 -9.08 5.12
CA ARG A 252 13.43 -9.96 4.91
C ARG A 252 12.14 -9.19 4.60
N PHE A 253 12.05 -7.90 4.86
CA PHE A 253 10.82 -7.12 4.62
C PHE A 253 10.77 -6.45 3.24
N ILE A 254 11.81 -6.63 2.42
CA ILE A 254 11.84 -6.12 1.05
C ILE A 254 11.67 -7.28 0.08
N VAL A 255 10.84 -7.04 -0.94
CA VAL A 255 10.57 -7.99 -2.01
C VAL A 255 11.89 -8.30 -2.75
N PRO A 256 12.24 -9.56 -3.03
CA PRO A 256 13.57 -9.93 -3.54
C PRO A 256 13.97 -9.19 -4.82
N GLU A 257 13.04 -9.00 -5.74
CA GLU A 257 13.23 -8.30 -7.01
C GLU A 257 13.55 -6.82 -6.79
N LEU A 258 12.93 -6.19 -5.78
CA LEU A 258 13.21 -4.81 -5.39
C LEU A 258 14.56 -4.70 -4.69
N TYR A 259 14.87 -5.64 -3.79
CA TYR A 259 16.17 -5.70 -3.12
C TYR A 259 17.32 -5.73 -4.13
N GLN A 260 17.27 -6.66 -5.09
CA GLN A 260 18.30 -6.78 -6.13
C GLN A 260 18.51 -5.48 -6.89
N ARG A 261 17.41 -4.79 -7.25
CA ARG A 261 17.48 -3.52 -7.99
C ARG A 261 18.04 -2.38 -7.15
N VAL A 262 17.57 -2.23 -5.91
CA VAL A 262 18.01 -1.19 -4.97
C VAL A 262 19.50 -1.32 -4.66
N THR A 263 20.04 -2.55 -4.59
CA THR A 263 21.45 -2.79 -4.26
C THR A 263 22.39 -2.80 -5.47
N SER A 264 21.88 -2.98 -6.69
CA SER A 264 22.73 -3.07 -7.90
C SER A 264 22.88 -1.74 -8.64
N VAL A 265 21.89 -0.85 -8.53
CA VAL A 265 21.88 0.44 -9.21
C VAL A 265 22.25 1.53 -8.21
N HIS A 266 23.38 2.22 -8.40
CA HIS A 266 23.86 3.33 -7.54
C HIS A 266 23.00 4.61 -7.62
N LYS A 267 21.71 4.50 -7.94
CA LYS A 267 20.77 5.62 -8.00
C LYS A 267 19.43 5.18 -7.43
N ALA A 268 18.87 6.03 -6.55
CA ALA A 268 17.48 5.97 -6.12
C ALA A 268 16.57 5.76 -7.34
N PHE A 269 15.47 5.02 -7.17
CA PHE A 269 14.55 4.64 -8.23
C PHE A 269 14.07 5.90 -8.99
N SER A 270 14.69 6.22 -10.13
CA SER A 270 14.07 7.12 -11.11
C SER A 270 12.99 6.27 -11.77
N GLY A 271 11.74 6.43 -11.33
CA GLY A 271 10.63 5.69 -11.91
C GLY A 271 10.60 5.87 -13.42
N ASP A 272 10.11 4.87 -14.13
CA ASP A 272 10.04 4.90 -15.57
C ASP A 272 8.65 4.50 -16.07
N TYR A 273 8.32 5.01 -17.25
CA TYR A 273 7.02 4.76 -17.86
C TYR A 273 7.13 3.60 -18.84
N ARG A 274 6.38 2.55 -18.56
CA ARG A 274 6.48 1.29 -19.29
C ARG A 274 5.15 0.58 -19.33
N GLU A 275 5.04 -0.34 -20.26
CA GLU A 275 3.89 -1.22 -20.31
C GLU A 275 4.07 -2.37 -19.32
N VAL A 276 3.06 -2.61 -18.49
CA VAL A 276 3.03 -3.73 -17.55
C VAL A 276 1.67 -4.43 -17.58
N ALA A 277 1.63 -5.66 -17.12
CA ALA A 277 0.37 -6.33 -16.77
C ALA A 277 0.22 -6.32 -15.24
N SER A 278 -0.89 -5.79 -14.76
CA SER A 278 -1.22 -5.74 -13.34
C SER A 278 -2.27 -6.80 -13.01
N VAL A 279 -2.03 -7.54 -11.92
CA VAL A 279 -2.94 -8.52 -11.38
C VAL A 279 -3.33 -8.12 -9.97
N PHE A 280 -4.63 -7.90 -9.75
CA PHE A 280 -5.21 -7.75 -8.43
C PHE A 280 -5.91 -9.05 -8.04
N VAL A 281 -5.51 -9.61 -6.91
CA VAL A 281 -6.09 -10.83 -6.32
C VAL A 281 -6.88 -10.41 -5.09
N ARG A 282 -8.17 -10.70 -5.06
CA ARG A 282 -9.08 -10.32 -3.98
C ARG A 282 -9.71 -11.55 -3.37
N ILE A 283 -9.75 -11.59 -2.04
CA ILE A 283 -10.36 -12.66 -1.25
C ILE A 283 -11.24 -12.09 -0.13
N ASP A 284 -12.28 -12.85 0.25
CA ASP A 284 -13.01 -12.63 1.50
C ASP A 284 -12.26 -13.33 2.64
N ALA A 285 -11.33 -12.60 3.26
CA ALA A 285 -10.55 -13.13 4.36
C ALA A 285 -10.55 -12.15 5.54
N PRO A 286 -11.56 -12.24 6.44
CA PRO A 286 -11.54 -11.48 7.68
C PRO A 286 -10.29 -11.86 8.49
N LEU A 287 -9.80 -10.96 9.34
CA LEU A 287 -8.65 -11.18 10.21
C LEU A 287 -9.04 -10.99 11.68
N GLU A 288 -10.10 -11.66 12.08
CA GLU A 288 -10.72 -11.49 13.41
C GLU A 288 -10.17 -12.47 14.46
N SER A 289 -9.62 -13.62 14.03
CA SER A 289 -9.07 -14.65 14.92
C SER A 289 -7.65 -15.07 14.57
N HIS A 290 -6.98 -15.77 15.50
CA HIS A 290 -5.69 -16.40 15.23
C HIS A 290 -5.76 -17.42 14.08
N SER A 291 -6.86 -18.18 13.99
CA SER A 291 -7.08 -19.13 12.89
C SER A 291 -7.15 -18.40 11.54
N ASP A 292 -7.85 -17.27 11.49
CA ASP A 292 -7.97 -16.47 10.27
C ASP A 292 -6.61 -15.93 9.83
N SER A 293 -5.83 -15.41 10.77
CA SER A 293 -4.48 -14.91 10.48
C SER A 293 -3.55 -15.99 9.92
N LYS A 294 -3.65 -17.23 10.42
CA LYS A 294 -2.90 -18.37 9.89
C LYS A 294 -3.36 -18.72 8.48
N ASN A 295 -4.68 -18.87 8.27
CA ASN A 295 -5.23 -19.22 6.97
C ASN A 295 -4.91 -18.17 5.90
N PHE A 296 -4.98 -16.89 6.27
CA PHE A 296 -4.57 -15.78 5.42
C PHE A 296 -3.09 -15.87 5.07
N ASN A 297 -2.23 -16.10 6.06
CA ASN A 297 -0.79 -16.24 5.84
C ASN A 297 -0.43 -17.43 4.95
N ASP A 298 -1.09 -18.57 5.12
CA ASP A 298 -0.89 -19.76 4.29
C ASP A 298 -1.24 -19.46 2.82
N PHE A 299 -2.34 -18.74 2.57
CA PHE A 299 -2.69 -18.28 1.22
C PHE A 299 -1.74 -17.19 0.70
N PHE A 300 -1.29 -16.25 1.54
CA PHE A 300 -0.29 -15.25 1.16
C PHE A 300 1.03 -15.91 0.70
N ILE A 301 1.51 -16.92 1.42
CA ILE A 301 2.70 -17.71 1.03
C ILE A 301 2.48 -18.42 -0.31
N TYR A 302 1.27 -18.95 -0.53
CA TYR A 302 0.91 -19.55 -1.81
C TYR A 302 0.96 -18.52 -2.94
N VAL A 303 0.38 -17.33 -2.76
CA VAL A 303 0.44 -16.25 -3.74
C VAL A 303 1.89 -15.84 -4.04
N GLN A 304 2.73 -15.70 -3.02
CA GLN A 304 4.17 -15.44 -3.20
C GLN A 304 4.85 -16.53 -4.05
N SER A 305 4.50 -17.79 -3.81
CA SER A 305 5.07 -18.93 -4.52
C SER A 305 4.71 -18.93 -6.00
N VAL A 306 3.43 -18.72 -6.32
CA VAL A 306 2.97 -18.68 -7.70
C VAL A 306 3.53 -17.45 -8.42
N ALA A 307 3.56 -16.27 -7.76
CA ALA A 307 4.13 -15.05 -8.31
C ALA A 307 5.60 -15.24 -8.72
N ALA A 308 6.43 -15.77 -7.80
CA ALA A 308 7.82 -16.07 -8.08
C ALA A 308 7.98 -17.05 -9.26
N SER A 309 7.12 -18.08 -9.34
CA SER A 309 7.15 -19.07 -10.44
C SER A 309 6.76 -18.52 -11.81
N CYS A 310 6.12 -17.35 -11.84
CA CYS A 310 5.67 -16.67 -13.06
C CYS A 310 6.39 -15.34 -13.30
N SER A 311 7.46 -15.04 -12.55
CA SER A 311 8.20 -13.78 -12.65
C SER A 311 7.37 -12.53 -12.34
N GLY A 312 6.37 -12.67 -11.46
CA GLY A 312 5.56 -11.57 -10.94
C GLY A 312 6.21 -10.91 -9.73
N THR A 313 6.20 -9.59 -9.68
CA THR A 313 6.68 -8.80 -8.53
C THR A 313 5.52 -8.38 -7.65
N PHE A 314 5.60 -8.71 -6.37
CA PHE A 314 4.60 -8.34 -5.38
C PHE A 314 4.74 -6.86 -5.00
N VAL A 315 3.68 -6.04 -5.14
CA VAL A 315 3.77 -4.60 -4.87
C VAL A 315 2.84 -4.11 -3.77
N LEU A 316 1.68 -4.74 -3.57
CA LEU A 316 0.71 -4.31 -2.57
C LEU A 316 0.14 -5.49 -1.80
N THR A 317 0.03 -5.34 -0.49
CA THR A 317 -0.84 -6.14 0.39
C THR A 317 -1.76 -5.16 1.09
N ASP A 318 -3.05 -5.24 0.81
CA ASP A 318 -4.07 -4.36 1.35
C ASP A 318 -5.11 -5.18 2.10
N LEU A 319 -5.35 -4.79 3.35
CA LEU A 319 -6.32 -5.40 4.26
C LEU A 319 -7.44 -4.42 4.61
N SER A 320 -7.75 -3.51 3.69
CA SER A 320 -8.83 -2.54 3.81
C SER A 320 -10.22 -3.19 3.74
N ASP A 321 -11.23 -2.33 3.66
CA ASP A 321 -12.66 -2.64 3.54
C ASP A 321 -13.06 -3.52 2.33
N LYS A 322 -12.12 -3.76 1.40
CA LYS A 322 -12.33 -4.58 0.19
C LYS A 322 -12.06 -6.07 0.42
N GLY A 323 -11.62 -6.45 1.63
CA GLY A 323 -11.10 -7.76 1.96
C GLY A 323 -9.59 -7.85 1.72
N GLY A 324 -9.06 -9.07 1.66
CA GLY A 324 -7.65 -9.28 1.37
C GLY A 324 -7.35 -9.00 -0.09
N VAL A 325 -6.56 -7.97 -0.37
CA VAL A 325 -6.16 -7.60 -1.73
C VAL A 325 -4.65 -7.69 -1.88
N PHE A 326 -4.21 -8.41 -2.91
CA PHE A 326 -2.81 -8.50 -3.32
C PHE A 326 -2.64 -7.92 -4.71
N SER A 327 -1.62 -7.09 -4.92
CA SER A 327 -1.24 -6.64 -6.27
C SER A 327 0.10 -7.25 -6.66
N VAL A 328 0.14 -7.84 -7.85
CA VAL A 328 1.33 -8.40 -8.48
C VAL A 328 1.50 -7.77 -9.86
N LEU A 329 2.71 -7.30 -10.17
CA LEU A 329 3.06 -6.70 -11.45
C LEU A 329 3.93 -7.63 -12.28
N PHE A 330 3.70 -7.62 -13.60
CA PHE A 330 4.50 -8.33 -14.59
C PHE A 330 5.06 -7.31 -15.59
N GLY A 331 6.39 -7.30 -15.78
CA GLY A 331 7.10 -6.27 -16.56
C GLY A 331 7.66 -5.10 -15.75
N ALA A 332 7.55 -5.17 -14.42
CA ALA A 332 8.23 -4.28 -13.48
C ALA A 332 8.71 -5.07 -12.24
N PRO A 333 9.87 -4.73 -11.65
CA PRO A 333 10.74 -3.64 -12.04
C PRO A 333 11.60 -3.98 -13.27
N ALA A 334 11.82 -5.25 -13.61
CA ALA A 334 12.53 -5.61 -14.85
C ALA A 334 11.53 -5.75 -16.02
N ALA A 335 11.97 -5.39 -17.23
CA ALA A 335 11.19 -5.65 -18.45
C ALA A 335 10.96 -7.16 -18.60
N LEU A 336 9.78 -7.53 -19.08
CA LEU A 336 9.36 -8.93 -19.21
C LEU A 336 8.58 -9.13 -20.50
N GLU A 337 9.08 -10.00 -21.37
CA GLU A 337 8.34 -10.46 -22.54
C GLU A 337 7.19 -11.39 -22.13
N ASN A 338 6.12 -11.40 -22.92
CA ASN A 338 4.94 -12.25 -22.67
C ASN A 338 4.32 -12.04 -21.26
N LYS A 339 4.49 -10.85 -20.68
CA LYS A 339 4.01 -10.47 -19.35
C LYS A 339 2.52 -10.74 -19.15
N GLU A 340 1.71 -10.56 -20.19
CA GLU A 340 0.26 -10.82 -20.19
C GLU A 340 -0.02 -12.33 -20.04
N ALA A 341 0.71 -13.18 -20.78
CA ALA A 341 0.57 -14.63 -20.67
C ALA A 341 1.05 -15.14 -19.30
N LEU A 342 2.11 -14.56 -18.74
CA LEU A 342 2.61 -14.90 -17.41
C LEU A 342 1.62 -14.46 -16.31
N ALA A 343 1.04 -13.27 -16.43
CA ALA A 343 -0.02 -12.78 -15.55
C ALA A 343 -1.27 -13.68 -15.59
N ALA A 344 -1.71 -14.07 -16.80
CA ALA A 344 -2.83 -14.98 -16.98
C ALA A 344 -2.54 -16.38 -16.38
N ARG A 345 -1.33 -16.91 -16.61
CA ARG A 345 -0.91 -18.20 -16.01
C ARG A 345 -0.85 -18.14 -14.49
N PHE A 346 -0.34 -17.04 -13.93
CA PHE A 346 -0.36 -16.81 -12.48
C PHE A 346 -1.78 -16.87 -11.93
N ALA A 347 -2.72 -16.16 -12.57
CA ALA A 347 -4.11 -16.15 -12.15
C ALA A 347 -4.78 -17.54 -12.27
N VAL A 348 -4.55 -18.26 -13.37
CA VAL A 348 -5.07 -19.63 -13.56
C VAL A 348 -4.54 -20.57 -12.48
N ARG A 349 -3.22 -20.56 -12.21
CA ARG A 349 -2.62 -21.40 -11.16
C ARG A 349 -3.20 -21.08 -9.79
N LEU A 350 -3.38 -19.79 -9.46
CA LEU A 350 -4.00 -19.40 -8.20
C LEU A 350 -5.41 -19.95 -8.06
N MET A 351 -6.23 -19.84 -9.11
CA MET A 351 -7.59 -20.40 -9.11
C MET A 351 -7.58 -21.92 -8.92
N GLU A 352 -6.67 -22.65 -9.58
CA GLU A 352 -6.55 -24.10 -9.47
C GLU A 352 -6.17 -24.57 -8.05
N GLY A 353 -5.28 -23.85 -7.37
CA GLY A 353 -4.86 -24.22 -6.01
C GLY A 353 -5.70 -23.62 -4.89
N ALA A 354 -6.58 -22.66 -5.19
CA ALA A 354 -7.36 -21.90 -4.19
C ALA A 354 -8.19 -22.81 -3.27
N SER A 355 -8.72 -23.92 -3.76
CA SER A 355 -9.54 -24.86 -2.97
C SER A 355 -8.80 -25.46 -1.77
N ASN A 356 -7.47 -25.43 -1.76
CA ASN A 356 -6.65 -25.90 -0.65
C ASN A 356 -6.54 -24.88 0.50
N TYR A 357 -7.06 -23.67 0.32
CA TYR A 357 -6.92 -22.57 1.26
C TYR A 357 -8.29 -21.99 1.64
N SER A 358 -8.67 -22.11 2.91
CA SER A 358 -9.94 -21.57 3.41
C SER A 358 -10.06 -20.05 3.25
N ALA A 359 -8.95 -19.33 3.33
CA ALA A 359 -8.91 -17.88 3.11
C ALA A 359 -9.18 -17.48 1.65
N ALA A 360 -9.06 -18.39 0.68
CA ALA A 360 -9.31 -18.10 -0.73
C ALA A 360 -10.81 -18.08 -1.09
N LYS A 361 -11.69 -17.94 -0.10
CA LYS A 361 -13.13 -17.84 -0.32
C LYS A 361 -13.45 -16.62 -1.18
N ASN A 362 -14.33 -16.80 -2.16
CA ASN A 362 -14.73 -15.77 -3.12
C ASN A 362 -13.53 -15.12 -3.82
N LEU A 363 -12.51 -15.93 -4.14
CA LEU A 363 -11.35 -15.51 -4.91
C LEU A 363 -11.81 -14.90 -6.24
N GLN A 364 -11.43 -13.65 -6.43
CA GLN A 364 -11.66 -12.89 -7.65
C GLN A 364 -10.35 -12.23 -8.08
N ILE A 365 -10.04 -12.32 -9.37
CA ILE A 365 -8.77 -11.84 -9.93
C ILE A 365 -9.10 -10.90 -11.08
N GLY A 366 -8.55 -9.69 -11.04
CA GLY A 366 -8.63 -8.72 -12.13
C GLY A 366 -7.27 -8.55 -12.79
N ILE A 367 -7.23 -8.61 -14.12
CA ILE A 367 -6.02 -8.38 -14.92
C ILE A 367 -6.28 -7.26 -15.92
N SER A 368 -5.35 -6.32 -15.99
CA SER A 368 -5.34 -5.29 -17.03
C SER A 368 -3.91 -5.02 -17.47
N THR A 369 -3.76 -4.60 -18.72
CA THR A 369 -2.45 -4.33 -19.33
C THR A 369 -2.46 -2.94 -19.93
N GLY A 370 -1.42 -2.17 -19.62
CA GLY A 370 -1.29 -0.84 -20.18
C GLY A 370 -0.02 -0.15 -19.71
N MET A 371 0.14 1.09 -20.17
CA MET A 371 1.23 1.94 -19.74
C MET A 371 1.01 2.42 -18.30
N ALA A 372 2.07 2.41 -17.51
CA ALA A 372 2.08 2.93 -16.16
C ALA A 372 3.44 3.53 -15.82
N TYR A 373 3.42 4.53 -14.94
CA TYR A 373 4.61 4.94 -14.22
C TYR A 373 4.91 3.85 -13.19
N CYS A 374 6.11 3.29 -13.20
CA CYS A 374 6.57 2.33 -12.21
C CYS A 374 7.73 2.94 -11.43
N GLY A 375 7.57 3.12 -10.12
CA GLY A 375 8.57 3.83 -9.34
C GLY A 375 8.36 3.81 -7.83
N ASP A 376 9.32 4.38 -7.12
CA ASP A 376 9.18 4.64 -5.70
C ASP A 376 8.17 5.77 -5.47
N LEU A 377 7.25 5.54 -4.54
CA LEU A 377 6.32 6.53 -4.03
C LEU A 377 6.60 6.77 -2.55
N GLY A 378 6.78 8.03 -2.16
CA GLY A 378 7.01 8.42 -0.77
C GLY A 378 8.14 9.43 -0.60
N ALA A 379 8.82 9.34 0.54
CA ALA A 379 9.94 10.19 0.92
C ALA A 379 11.24 9.37 1.03
N PRO A 380 12.43 10.01 1.03
CA PRO A 380 13.71 9.32 1.17
C PRO A 380 13.83 8.42 2.42
N PHE A 381 13.04 8.68 3.46
CA PHE A 381 13.03 7.92 4.72
C PHE A 381 11.87 6.92 4.85
N ARG A 382 10.85 6.98 3.98
CA ARG A 382 9.74 6.02 3.90
C ARG A 382 9.11 6.06 2.51
N LYS A 383 9.17 4.95 1.77
CA LYS A 383 8.65 4.81 0.41
C LYS A 383 8.27 3.37 0.09
N ASP A 384 7.35 3.15 -0.84
CA ASP A 384 7.07 1.83 -1.42
C ASP A 384 7.21 1.87 -2.94
N PHE A 385 7.56 0.74 -3.55
CA PHE A 385 7.55 0.61 -5.00
C PHE A 385 6.12 0.35 -5.49
N THR A 386 5.66 1.13 -6.46
CA THR A 386 4.29 1.05 -6.98
C THR A 386 4.24 1.26 -8.49
N ALA A 387 3.05 1.03 -9.06
CA ALA A 387 2.72 1.45 -10.41
C ALA A 387 1.47 2.34 -10.40
N ILE A 388 1.47 3.38 -11.23
CA ILE A 388 0.35 4.31 -11.39
C ILE A 388 -0.01 4.39 -12.87
N GLY A 389 -1.24 4.01 -13.20
CA GLY A 389 -1.78 4.01 -14.55
C GLY A 389 -3.24 3.55 -14.55
N GLU A 390 -3.98 3.89 -15.61
CA GLU A 390 -5.43 3.58 -15.71
C GLU A 390 -5.67 2.07 -15.58
N MET A 391 -4.74 1.26 -16.12
CA MET A 391 -4.79 -0.19 -16.03
C MET A 391 -4.76 -0.72 -14.58
N MET A 392 -4.10 -0.04 -13.64
CA MET A 392 -4.14 -0.44 -12.22
C MET A 392 -5.56 -0.34 -11.67
N ASN A 393 -6.25 0.75 -12.00
CA ASN A 393 -7.62 0.98 -11.56
C ASN A 393 -8.56 -0.03 -12.21
N ILE A 394 -8.40 -0.30 -13.51
CA ILE A 394 -9.19 -1.31 -14.22
C ILE A 394 -8.99 -2.68 -13.56
N ALA A 395 -7.75 -3.13 -13.35
CA ALA A 395 -7.47 -4.41 -12.69
C ALA A 395 -8.07 -4.48 -11.28
N ALA A 396 -7.92 -3.43 -10.46
CA ALA A 396 -8.50 -3.38 -9.12
C ALA A 396 -10.03 -3.43 -9.12
N ARG A 397 -10.68 -2.76 -10.08
CA ARG A 397 -12.15 -2.80 -10.24
C ARG A 397 -12.66 -4.12 -10.77
N LEU A 398 -11.93 -4.76 -11.68
CA LEU A 398 -12.24 -6.11 -12.14
C LEU A 398 -12.14 -7.14 -11.00
N ALA A 399 -11.15 -6.98 -10.10
CA ALA A 399 -10.99 -7.84 -8.93
C ALA A 399 -12.08 -7.65 -7.86
N THR A 400 -12.88 -6.58 -7.96
CA THR A 400 -13.94 -6.23 -7.00
C THR A 400 -15.31 -6.06 -7.68
N LEU A 401 -15.45 -6.53 -8.92
CA LEU A 401 -16.68 -6.37 -9.71
C LEU A 401 -17.78 -7.28 -9.15
N SER A 402 -18.85 -6.68 -8.63
CA SER A 402 -19.97 -7.40 -8.02
C SER A 402 -20.70 -8.29 -9.03
N GLY A 403 -21.15 -9.47 -8.57
CA GLY A 403 -21.89 -10.42 -9.39
C GLY A 403 -21.01 -11.34 -10.25
N TYR A 404 -19.69 -11.20 -10.19
CA TYR A 404 -18.73 -12.04 -10.90
C TYR A 404 -17.74 -12.69 -9.95
N SER A 405 -17.14 -13.80 -10.38
CA SER A 405 -16.10 -14.53 -9.65
C SER A 405 -15.04 -15.09 -10.61
N GLY A 406 -13.87 -15.46 -10.10
CA GLY A 406 -12.78 -15.96 -10.93
C GLY A 406 -11.99 -14.86 -11.62
N ILE A 407 -11.50 -15.11 -12.83
CA ILE A 407 -10.51 -14.24 -13.49
C ILE A 407 -11.18 -13.36 -14.53
N LEU A 408 -11.19 -12.05 -14.31
CA LEU A 408 -11.65 -11.05 -15.26
C LEU A 408 -10.47 -10.30 -15.87
N ILE A 409 -10.53 -10.08 -17.18
CA ILE A 409 -9.49 -9.39 -17.94
C ILE A 409 -10.11 -8.30 -18.82
N ASP A 410 -9.37 -7.22 -19.06
CA ASP A 410 -9.78 -6.21 -20.04
C ASP A 410 -9.42 -6.61 -21.49
N PHE A 411 -9.90 -5.81 -22.45
CA PHE A 411 -9.58 -6.01 -23.86
C PHE A 411 -8.09 -5.91 -24.19
N GLN A 412 -7.35 -5.02 -23.52
CA GLN A 412 -5.92 -4.83 -23.80
C GLN A 412 -5.13 -6.10 -23.46
N THR A 413 -5.35 -6.67 -22.28
CA THR A 413 -4.78 -7.97 -21.89
C THR A 413 -5.23 -9.05 -22.87
N LYS A 414 -6.54 -9.18 -23.13
CA LYS A 414 -7.07 -10.21 -24.04
C LYS A 414 -6.45 -10.15 -25.43
N SER A 415 -6.22 -8.95 -25.98
CA SER A 415 -5.68 -8.75 -27.33
C SER A 415 -4.24 -9.23 -27.50
N LYS A 416 -3.50 -9.32 -26.39
CA LYS A 416 -2.08 -9.73 -26.33
C LYS A 416 -1.89 -11.15 -25.82
N LEU A 417 -2.95 -11.81 -25.35
CA LEU A 417 -2.89 -13.22 -24.99
C LEU A 417 -2.81 -14.09 -26.24
N GLY A 418 -1.97 -15.12 -26.18
CA GLY A 418 -1.85 -16.12 -27.24
C GLY A 418 -3.08 -17.02 -27.34
N LYS A 419 -3.15 -17.83 -28.40
CA LYS A 419 -4.26 -18.76 -28.70
C LYS A 419 -4.47 -19.86 -27.65
N ASN A 420 -3.53 -20.01 -26.72
CA ASN A 420 -3.55 -21.04 -25.68
C ASN A 420 -4.50 -20.69 -24.53
N PHE A 421 -5.02 -19.47 -24.46
CA PHE A 421 -5.94 -19.05 -23.40
C PHE A 421 -7.39 -19.10 -23.88
N SER A 422 -8.26 -19.67 -23.06
CA SER A 422 -9.71 -19.71 -23.31
C SER A 422 -10.40 -18.66 -22.46
N PHE A 423 -11.29 -17.89 -23.09
CA PHE A 423 -12.03 -16.81 -22.45
C PHE A 423 -13.42 -16.69 -23.09
N HIS A 424 -14.37 -16.13 -22.34
CA HIS A 424 -15.66 -15.72 -22.88
C HIS A 424 -15.90 -14.24 -22.63
N GLU A 425 -16.68 -13.62 -23.52
CA GLU A 425 -17.04 -12.21 -23.41
C GLU A 425 -18.07 -12.03 -22.30
N VAL A 426 -17.78 -11.10 -21.39
CA VAL A 426 -18.74 -10.65 -20.37
C VAL A 426 -19.58 -9.51 -20.93
N GLY A 427 -18.95 -8.62 -21.69
CA GLY A 427 -19.59 -7.47 -22.34
C GLY A 427 -18.92 -6.16 -21.97
N ASP A 428 -19.58 -5.05 -22.29
CA ASP A 428 -19.14 -3.72 -21.92
C ASP A 428 -19.62 -3.39 -20.50
N VAL A 429 -18.68 -3.09 -19.60
CA VAL A 429 -18.93 -2.87 -18.17
C VAL A 429 -18.45 -1.48 -17.78
N GLU A 430 -19.30 -0.73 -17.08
CA GLU A 430 -18.90 0.52 -16.44
C GLU A 430 -18.19 0.24 -15.11
N LEU A 431 -16.93 0.67 -15.01
CA LEU A 431 -16.12 0.48 -13.81
C LEU A 431 -16.04 1.80 -13.04
N LYS A 432 -16.32 1.76 -11.73
CA LYS A 432 -16.30 2.96 -10.88
C LYS A 432 -14.94 3.69 -10.95
N GLY A 433 -14.98 4.96 -11.32
CA GLY A 433 -13.79 5.82 -11.40
C GLY A 433 -12.92 5.58 -12.65
N VAL A 434 -13.42 4.82 -13.62
CA VAL A 434 -12.78 4.60 -14.92
C VAL A 434 -13.69 5.21 -16.00
N THR A 435 -13.09 5.95 -16.92
CA THR A 435 -13.85 6.65 -17.98
C THR A 435 -14.32 5.69 -19.06
N GLY A 436 -15.63 5.69 -19.29
CA GLY A 436 -16.30 4.90 -20.33
C GLY A 436 -16.43 3.42 -19.98
N ALA A 437 -17.37 2.75 -20.64
CA ALA A 437 -17.50 1.30 -20.52
C ALA A 437 -16.25 0.61 -21.09
N LYS A 438 -15.77 -0.41 -20.39
CA LYS A 438 -14.63 -1.22 -20.83
C LYS A 438 -15.14 -2.60 -21.23
N LYS A 439 -14.61 -3.13 -22.33
CA LYS A 439 -14.92 -4.48 -22.78
C LYS A 439 -14.20 -5.49 -21.89
N VAL A 440 -14.96 -6.34 -21.21
CA VAL A 440 -14.49 -7.32 -20.21
C VAL A 440 -14.66 -8.75 -20.72
N PHE A 441 -13.70 -9.59 -20.38
CA PHE A 441 -13.70 -11.02 -20.66
C PHE A 441 -13.42 -11.80 -19.38
N GLN A 442 -13.96 -13.00 -19.27
CA GLN A 442 -13.63 -13.93 -18.20
C GLN A 442 -12.67 -14.99 -18.74
N LEU A 443 -11.48 -15.06 -18.16
CA LEU A 443 -10.47 -16.07 -18.47
C LEU A 443 -10.79 -17.36 -17.73
N THR A 444 -10.89 -18.48 -18.45
CA THR A 444 -11.31 -19.77 -17.87
C THR A 444 -10.16 -20.74 -17.69
N SER A 445 -9.21 -20.79 -18.63
CA SER A 445 -8.13 -21.80 -18.61
C SER A 445 -6.98 -21.47 -19.56
N GLU A 446 -5.82 -22.07 -19.30
CA GLU A 446 -4.69 -22.18 -20.24
C GLU A 446 -4.66 -23.61 -20.81
N GLN A 447 -4.81 -23.76 -22.13
CA GLN A 447 -4.64 -25.02 -22.84
C GLN A 447 -3.16 -25.34 -22.97
N LYS A 448 -2.75 -26.52 -22.49
CA LYS A 448 -1.42 -27.07 -22.79
C LYS A 448 -1.39 -27.46 -24.26
N ILE A 449 -0.76 -26.64 -25.11
CA ILE A 449 -0.37 -27.11 -26.43
C ILE A 449 0.74 -28.13 -26.22
N PHE A 450 0.40 -29.42 -26.32
CA PHE A 450 1.39 -30.44 -26.59
C PHE A 450 1.95 -30.12 -27.98
N ARG A 451 3.20 -29.63 -28.02
CA ARG A 451 3.96 -29.66 -29.27
C ARG A 451 4.34 -31.12 -29.45
N ASP A 452 3.60 -31.83 -30.29
CA ASP A 452 4.08 -33.06 -30.89
C ASP A 452 5.35 -32.68 -31.67
N PHE A 453 6.50 -33.11 -31.17
CA PHE A 453 7.80 -32.97 -31.84
C PHE A 453 8.06 -34.16 -32.74
#